data_AF-A0A969DAF8-F1
#
_entry.id   AF-A0A969DAF8-F1
#
_cell.length_a   1.000
_cell.length_b   1.000
_cell.length_c   1.000
_cell.angle_alpha   90.00
_cell.angle_beta   90.00
_cell.angle_gamma   90.00
#
_symmetry.space_group_name_H-M   'P 1'
#
loop_
_entity.id
_entity.type
_entity.pdbx_description
1 polymer ?
#
loop_
_entity_poly.entity_id
_entity_poly.type
_entity_poly.pdbx_seq_one_letter_code
_entity_poly.pdbx_strand_id
1 'polypeptide(L)' 'MFGLGWPEIVIILVVAVLIFGPKKIPELGSALGKTLRGFKEELDNPEDEEQKFLDEDEDE' A
#
# COMPACT_ATOMS: atom_id res chain seq x y z
N MET A 1 23.12 -19.63 -17.60
CA MET A 1 22.97 -20.92 -16.92
C MET A 1 22.32 -20.82 -15.54
N PHE A 2 21.67 -19.71 -15.17
CA PHE A 2 20.79 -19.64 -13.99
C PHE A 2 19.74 -18.57 -14.28
N GLY A 3 18.68 -18.95 -14.98
CA GLY A 3 17.47 -18.13 -15.03
C GLY A 3 16.71 -18.43 -13.75
N LEU A 4 16.49 -17.44 -12.89
CA LEU A 4 15.55 -17.56 -11.79
C LEU A 4 14.17 -17.82 -12.41
N GLY A 5 13.79 -19.08 -12.46
CA GLY A 5 12.50 -19.50 -12.97
C GLY A 5 11.43 -19.28 -11.93
N TRP A 6 10.18 -19.41 -12.37
CA TRP A 6 9.04 -19.50 -11.48
C TRP A 6 9.22 -20.53 -10.34
N PRO A 7 9.81 -21.72 -10.56
CA PRO A 7 10.01 -22.70 -9.48
C PRO A 7 10.91 -22.19 -8.35
N GLU A 8 12.03 -21.55 -8.69
CA GLU A 8 12.99 -21.04 -7.70
C GLU A 8 12.38 -19.91 -6.86
N ILE A 9 11.61 -19.01 -7.50
CA ILE A 9 10.88 -17.93 -6.79
C ILE A 9 9.88 -18.53 -5.79
N VAL A 10 9.14 -19.57 -6.19
CA VAL A 10 8.17 -20.23 -5.30
C VAL A 10 8.87 -20.85 -4.09
N ILE A 11 10.01 -21.51 -4.28
CA ILE A 11 10.79 -22.08 -3.17
C ILE A 11 11.22 -20.99 -2.18
N ILE A 12 11.73 -19.86 -2.68
CA ILE A 12 12.14 -18.73 -1.85
C ILE A 12 10.93 -18.18 -1.07
N LEU A 13 9.78 -18.03 -1.72
CA LEU A 13 8.55 -17.57 -1.06
C LEU A 13 8.09 -18.54 0.03
N VAL A 14 8.17 -19.85 -0.19
CA VAL A 14 7.82 -20.84 0.83
C VAL A 14 8.73 -20.70 2.05
N VAL A 15 10.05 -20.58 1.86
CA VAL A 15 11.00 -20.39 2.96
C VAL A 15 10.73 -19.07 3.69
N ALA A 16 10.48 -17.98 2.97
CA ALA A 16 10.12 -16.69 3.57
C ALA A 16 8.83 -16.79 4.40
N VAL A 17 7.81 -17.49 3.90
CA VAL A 17 6.55 -17.74 4.62
C VAL A 17 6.76 -18.62 5.86
N LEU A 18 7.71 -19.56 5.85
CA LEU A 18 8.04 -20.34 7.05
C LEU A 18 8.71 -19.48 8.13
N ILE A 19 9.56 -18.53 7.75
CA ILE A 19 10.25 -17.62 8.68
C ILE A 19 9.28 -16.57 9.25
N PHE A 20 8.54 -15.89 8.37
CA PHE A 20 7.66 -14.78 8.76
C PHE A 20 6.26 -15.23 9.18
N GLY A 21 5.84 -16.42 8.77
CA GLY A 21 4.50 -16.96 8.95
C GLY A 21 3.51 -16.51 7.86
N PRO A 22 2.58 -17.38 7.42
CA PRO A 22 1.63 -17.06 6.34
C PRO A 22 0.65 -15.94 6.71
N LYS A 23 0.43 -15.69 8.00
CA LYS A 23 -0.45 -14.61 8.49
C LYS A 23 0.18 -13.23 8.35
N LYS A 24 1.51 -13.11 8.33
CA LYS A 24 2.19 -11.80 8.28
C LYS A 24 2.21 -11.18 6.89
N ILE A 25 2.20 -11.99 5.83
CA ILE A 25 2.11 -11.52 4.46
C ILE A 25 0.83 -10.70 4.19
N PRO A 26 -0.39 -11.19 4.48
CA PRO A 26 -1.61 -10.41 4.28
C PRO A 26 -1.75 -9.24 5.27
N GLU A 27 -1.20 -9.37 6.49
CA GLU A 27 -1.16 -8.29 7.48
C GLU A 27 -0.33 -7.10 6.98
N LEU A 28 0.89 -7.36 6.48
CA LEU A 28 1.76 -6.36 5.86
C LEU A 28 1.13 -5.78 4.59
N GLY A 29 0.57 -6.64 3.72
CA GLY A 29 -0.10 -6.19 2.50
C GLY A 29 -1.32 -5.31 2.77
N SER A 30 -2.09 -5.60 3.82
CA SER A 30 -3.24 -4.78 4.23
C SER A 30 -2.80 -3.43 4.80
N ALA A 31 -1.72 -3.41 5.58
CA ALA A 31 -1.15 -2.16 6.12
C ALA A 31 -0.62 -1.27 5.00
N LEU A 32 0.21 -1.83 4.12
CA LEU A 32 0.74 -1.12 2.95
C LEU A 32 -0.39 -0.69 2.02
N GLY A 33 -1.37 -1.54 1.74
CA GLY A 33 -2.50 -1.21 0.87
C GLY A 33 -3.34 -0.03 1.39
N LYS A 34 -3.51 0.10 2.70
CA LYS A 34 -4.16 1.28 3.30
C LYS A 34 -3.33 2.54 3.09
N THR A 35 -2.02 2.48 3.30
CA THR A 35 -1.11 3.61 3.07
C THR A 35 -1.08 4.02 1.59
N LEU A 36 -0.94 3.06 0.67
CA LEU A 36 -0.97 3.34 -0.77
C LEU A 36 -2.32 3.89 -1.22
N ARG A 37 -3.42 3.44 -0.62
CA ARG A 37 -4.76 3.95 -0.93
C ARG A 37 -4.92 5.41 -0.50
N GLY A 38 -4.51 5.77 0.71
CA GLY A 38 -4.52 7.17 1.16
C GLY A 38 -3.63 8.06 0.30
N PHE A 39 -2.43 7.59 -0.04
CA PHE A 39 -1.53 8.31 -0.94
C PHE A 39 -2.12 8.50 -2.34
N LYS A 40 -2.85 7.50 -2.87
CA LYS A 40 -3.54 7.63 -4.15
C LYS A 40 -4.71 8.64 -4.08
N GLU A 41 -5.44 8.67 -2.97
CA GLU A 41 -6.57 9.56 -2.76
C GLU A 41 -6.12 11.03 -2.67
N GLU A 42 -5.04 11.30 -1.96
CA GLU A 42 -4.39 12.63 -1.89
C GLU A 42 -3.84 13.08 -3.25
N LEU A 43 -3.31 12.16 -4.06
CA LEU A 43 -2.82 12.46 -5.40
C LEU A 43 -3.94 12.70 -6.42
N ASP A 44 -5.09 12.01 -6.28
CA ASP A 44 -6.21 12.12 -7.20
C ASP A 44 -7.12 13.33 -6.87
N ASN A 45 -7.17 13.80 -5.61
CA ASN A 45 -7.95 14.96 -5.16
C ASN A 45 -7.08 16.11 -4.59
N PRO A 46 -6.20 16.73 -5.39
CA PRO A 46 -5.40 17.87 -4.93
C PRO A 46 -6.21 19.16 -4.69
N GLU A 47 -7.46 19.22 -5.17
CA GLU A 47 -8.32 20.42 -5.17
C GLU A 47 -9.27 20.50 -3.94
N ASP A 48 -9.45 19.40 -3.19
CA ASP A 48 -10.39 19.36 -2.04
C ASP A 48 -9.85 20.04 -0.77
N GLU A 49 -8.54 20.30 -0.69
CA GLU A 49 -7.98 21.06 0.43
C GLU A 49 -8.28 22.56 0.31
N GLU A 50 -8.36 23.15 -0.90
CA GLU A 50 -8.61 24.60 -1.07
C GLU A 50 -10.05 25.00 -0.75
N GLN A 51 -11.06 24.17 -1.05
CA GLN A 51 -12.47 24.52 -0.79
C GLN A 51 -12.83 24.53 0.70
N LYS A 52 -12.20 23.69 1.52
CA LYS A 52 -12.45 23.69 2.98
C LYS A 52 -11.97 24.94 3.71
N PHE A 53 -10.97 25.64 3.18
CA PHE A 53 -10.52 26.91 3.75
C PHE A 53 -11.38 28.09 3.28
N LEU A 54 -11.95 28.04 2.07
CA LEU A 54 -12.76 29.13 1.52
C LEU A 54 -14.18 29.20 2.12
N ASP A 55 -14.75 28.07 2.53
CA ASP A 55 -16.07 28.04 3.19
C ASP A 55 -16.01 28.53 4.66
N GLU A 56 -14.83 28.52 5.31
CA GLU A 56 -14.65 28.96 6.71
C GLU A 56 -14.51 30.50 6.84
N ASP A 57 -14.13 31.20 5.77
CA ASP A 57 -13.96 32.67 5.74
C ASP A 57 -15.22 33.44 5.27
N GLU A 58 -16.24 32.79 4.70
CA GLU A 58 -17.50 33.46 4.29
C GLU A 58 -18.53 33.60 5.44
N ASP A 59 -18.31 32.92 6.56
CA ASP A 59 -19.19 32.94 7.75
C ASP A 59 -18.72 33.93 8.85
N GLU A 60 -17.68 34.75 8.63
CA GLU A 60 -17.20 35.80 9.57
C GLU A 60 -17.56 37.24 9.17
#